data_AF-A0A397V1N4-F1
#
_entry.id   AF-A0A397V1N4-F1
#
_cell.length_a   1.000
_cell.length_b   1.000
_cell.length_c   1.000
_cell.angle_alpha   90.00
_cell.angle_beta   90.00
_cell.angle_gamma   90.00
#
_symmetry.space_group_name_H-M   'P 1'
#
loop_
_entity.id
_entity.type
_entity.pdbx_description
1 polymer ?
#
loop_
_entity_poly.entity_id
_entity_poly.type
_entity_poly.pdbx_seq_one_letter_code
_entity_poly.pdbx_strand_id
1 'polypeptide(L)'
;MITHKGQSYNTIEVHISQFLPLFNEITLIFERISKTYHDAEHNKRICGAIFDRVSAVEVTIRTLNFQWDEHKESFTHKNYTVLQKILCNIRKLEKFVDDVTKSKGIRNIQVESIETIFYDLTKEFDRYIDELDLVILVDAERRKQEKQILRNDIEDLNKVPELHLNFMFHSIFIILI
;
A
#
# COMPACT_ATOMS: atom_id res chain seq x y z
N MET A 1 34.66 -29.36 21.61
CA MET A 1 34.05 -28.61 22.72
C MET A 1 33.70 -27.23 22.18
N ILE A 2 32.46 -27.05 21.67
CA ILE A 2 32.02 -25.76 21.12
C ILE A 2 30.60 -25.52 21.66
N THR A 3 30.45 -24.48 22.47
CA THR A 3 29.16 -23.85 22.73
C THR A 3 29.38 -22.33 22.74
N HIS A 4 29.22 -21.69 21.59
CA HIS A 4 28.88 -20.27 21.55
C HIS A 4 27.38 -20.16 21.76
N LYS A 5 26.97 -19.78 22.98
CA LYS A 5 25.62 -19.29 23.25
C LYS A 5 25.49 -17.92 22.60
N GLY A 6 24.79 -17.85 21.46
CA GLY A 6 24.26 -16.59 20.95
C GLY A 6 23.16 -16.11 21.90
N GLN A 7 23.33 -14.92 22.48
CA GLN A 7 22.27 -14.27 23.25
C GLN A 7 21.17 -13.83 22.28
N SER A 8 19.97 -14.37 22.48
CA SER A 8 18.74 -13.91 21.85
C SER A 8 18.40 -12.52 22.37
N TYR A 9 18.52 -11.49 21.52
CA TYR A 9 17.90 -10.20 21.82
C TYR A 9 16.39 -10.40 21.84
N ASN A 10 15.79 -10.14 23.00
CA ASN A 10 14.37 -10.32 23.25
C ASN A 10 13.60 -9.16 22.59
N THR A 11 13.48 -9.18 21.27
CA THR A 11 12.55 -8.30 20.56
C THR A 11 11.16 -8.81 20.87
N ILE A 12 10.37 -8.06 21.65
CA ILE A 12 8.96 -8.35 21.86
C ILE A 12 8.28 -8.22 20.49
N GLU A 13 8.13 -9.34 19.81
CA GLU A 13 7.45 -9.44 18.52
C GLU A 13 6.00 -9.00 18.74
N VAL A 14 5.60 -7.90 18.10
CA VAL A 14 4.23 -7.42 18.20
C VAL A 14 3.40 -8.27 17.25
N HIS A 15 2.48 -9.05 17.79
CA HIS A 15 1.63 -9.89 16.97
C HIS A 15 0.78 -9.03 16.01
N ILE A 16 0.66 -9.44 14.75
CA ILE A 16 -0.15 -8.75 13.72
C ILE A 16 -1.54 -8.35 14.24
N SER A 17 -2.15 -9.17 15.10
CA SER A 17 -3.47 -8.88 15.67
C SER A 17 -3.55 -7.53 16.39
N GLN A 18 -2.43 -6.98 16.88
CA GLN A 18 -2.38 -5.65 17.48
C GLN A 18 -2.41 -4.52 16.44
N PHE A 19 -1.92 -4.77 15.22
CA PHE A 19 -1.95 -3.80 14.11
C PHE A 19 -3.31 -3.76 13.40
N LEU A 20 -4.05 -4.87 13.38
CA LEU A 20 -5.34 -4.97 12.69
C LEU A 20 -6.34 -3.84 13.04
N PRO A 21 -6.53 -3.45 14.32
CA PRO A 21 -7.39 -2.32 14.65
C PRO A 21 -6.93 -1.01 14.01
N LEU A 22 -5.62 -0.75 13.94
CA LEU A 22 -5.07 0.46 13.31
C LEU A 22 -5.29 0.43 11.80
N PHE A 23 -5.09 -0.73 11.15
CA PHE A 23 -5.33 -0.88 9.73
C PHE A 23 -6.79 -0.62 9.36
N ASN A 24 -7.71 -1.26 10.07
CA ASN A 24 -9.15 -1.08 9.85
C ASN A 24 -9.56 0.37 10.04
N GLU A 25 -9.03 1.06 11.05
CA GLU A 25 -9.37 2.46 11.27
C GLU A 25 -8.84 3.38 10.16
N ILE A 26 -7.62 3.15 9.68
CA ILE A 26 -7.06 3.91 8.54
C ILE A 26 -7.92 3.69 7.29
N THR A 27 -8.31 2.46 6.97
CA THR A 27 -9.20 2.16 5.85
C THR A 27 -10.54 2.89 5.99
N LEU A 28 -11.16 2.88 7.17
CA LEU A 28 -12.43 3.58 7.41
C LEU A 28 -12.29 5.11 7.29
N ILE A 29 -11.17 5.70 7.75
CA ILE A 29 -10.92 7.13 7.55
C ILE A 29 -10.71 7.44 6.07
N PHE A 30 -9.96 6.61 5.35
CA PHE A 30 -9.74 6.77 3.91
C PHE A 30 -11.06 6.76 3.13
N GLU A 31 -11.97 5.84 3.44
CA GLU A 31 -13.31 5.80 2.83
C GLU A 31 -14.10 7.10 3.07
N ARG A 32 -14.02 7.66 4.29
CA ARG A 32 -14.68 8.94 4.61
C ARG A 32 -14.04 10.12 3.88
N ILE A 33 -12.71 10.19 3.82
CA ILE A 33 -11.99 11.19 3.02
C ILE A 33 -12.36 11.07 1.54
N SER A 34 -12.40 9.84 1.01
CA SER A 34 -12.79 9.56 -0.37
C SER A 34 -14.18 10.11 -0.67
N LYS A 35 -15.14 9.83 0.21
CA LYS A 35 -16.51 10.34 0.08
C LYS A 35 -16.54 11.88 0.11
N THR A 36 -15.95 12.49 1.13
CA THR A 36 -15.91 13.96 1.24
C THR A 36 -15.24 14.61 0.03
N TYR A 37 -14.18 14.02 -0.52
CA TYR A 37 -13.50 14.48 -1.73
C TYR A 37 -14.41 14.43 -2.97
N HIS A 38 -15.12 13.32 -3.18
CA HIS A 38 -16.01 13.16 -4.33
C HIS A 38 -17.20 14.13 -4.28
N ASP A 39 -17.75 14.33 -3.07
CA ASP A 39 -18.89 15.20 -2.81
C ASP A 39 -18.51 16.71 -2.77
N ALA A 40 -17.22 17.05 -2.70
CA ALA A 40 -16.76 18.43 -2.57
C ALA A 40 -17.14 19.32 -3.77
N GLU A 41 -17.78 20.47 -3.55
CA GLU A 41 -18.04 21.45 -4.63
C GLU A 41 -16.87 22.42 -4.85
N HIS A 42 -16.04 22.62 -3.83
CA HIS A 42 -14.93 23.56 -3.82
C HIS A 42 -13.66 22.89 -3.30
N ASN A 43 -12.51 23.53 -3.54
CA ASN A 43 -11.21 23.13 -2.96
C ASN A 43 -10.80 21.68 -3.31
N LYS A 44 -11.30 21.12 -4.42
CA LYS A 44 -10.98 19.75 -4.86
C LYS A 44 -9.49 19.49 -5.03
N ARG A 45 -8.69 20.48 -5.43
CA ARG A 45 -7.24 20.30 -5.64
C ARG A 45 -6.52 19.94 -4.34
N ILE A 46 -6.75 20.71 -3.27
CA ILE A 46 -6.10 20.44 -1.97
C ILE A 46 -6.67 19.18 -1.32
N CYS A 47 -7.98 18.93 -1.48
CA CYS A 47 -8.60 17.68 -1.02
C CYS A 47 -8.03 16.46 -1.76
N GLY A 48 -7.79 16.58 -3.07
CA GLY A 48 -7.17 15.54 -3.89
C GLY A 48 -5.74 15.23 -3.45
N ALA A 49 -4.93 16.27 -3.16
CA ALA A 49 -3.58 16.06 -2.63
C ALA A 49 -3.56 15.29 -1.29
N ILE A 50 -4.57 15.50 -0.44
CA ILE A 50 -4.72 14.74 0.82
C ILE A 50 -5.21 13.32 0.53
N PHE A 51 -6.18 13.16 -0.36
CA PHE A 51 -6.69 11.86 -0.79
C PHE A 51 -5.56 10.96 -1.30
N ASP A 52 -4.69 11.47 -2.19
CA ASP A 52 -3.58 10.71 -2.76
C ASP A 52 -2.60 10.24 -1.69
N ARG A 53 -2.27 11.10 -0.71
CA ARG A 53 -1.37 10.80 0.40
C ARG A 53 -1.93 9.69 1.30
N VAL A 54 -3.20 9.81 1.70
CA VAL A 54 -3.84 8.80 2.55
C VAL A 54 -4.05 7.50 1.78
N SER A 55 -4.33 7.56 0.47
CA SER A 55 -4.44 6.38 -0.40
C SER A 55 -3.14 5.58 -0.45
N ALA A 56 -1.98 6.25 -0.55
CA ALA A 56 -0.69 5.56 -0.55
C ALA A 56 -0.45 4.75 0.74
N VAL A 57 -0.82 5.31 1.89
CA VAL A 57 -0.76 4.60 3.18
C VAL A 57 -1.75 3.44 3.21
N GLU A 58 -2.98 3.66 2.76
CA GLU A 58 -4.04 2.65 2.71
C GLU A 58 -3.63 1.43 1.88
N VAL A 59 -3.05 1.66 0.69
CA VAL A 59 -2.51 0.61 -0.18
C VAL A 59 -1.39 -0.16 0.52
N THR A 60 -0.50 0.55 1.22
CA THR A 60 0.62 -0.05 1.95
C THR A 60 0.13 -0.97 3.07
N ILE A 61 -0.79 -0.49 3.91
CA ILE A 61 -1.31 -1.31 5.02
C ILE A 61 -2.15 -2.50 4.53
N ARG A 62 -2.89 -2.36 3.42
CA ARG A 62 -3.61 -3.49 2.81
C ARG A 62 -2.65 -4.55 2.31
N THR A 63 -1.56 -4.13 1.66
CA THR A 63 -0.51 -5.03 1.18
C THR A 63 0.12 -5.79 2.35
N LEU A 64 0.49 -5.08 3.42
CA LEU A 64 1.06 -5.68 4.63
C LEU A 64 0.10 -6.61 5.37
N ASN A 65 -1.19 -6.27 5.40
CA ASN A 65 -2.20 -7.13 6.00
C ASN A 65 -2.42 -8.41 5.20
N PHE A 66 -2.40 -8.32 3.86
CA PHE A 66 -2.57 -9.46 2.97
C PHE A 66 -1.34 -10.38 2.99
N GLN A 67 -0.14 -9.81 2.99
CA GLN A 67 1.14 -10.53 2.92
C GLN A 67 1.88 -10.54 4.27
N TRP A 68 1.14 -10.61 5.37
CA TRP A 68 1.70 -10.39 6.70
C TRP A 68 2.75 -11.42 7.11
N ASP A 69 2.61 -12.64 6.59
CA ASP A 69 3.52 -13.74 6.83
C ASP A 69 4.87 -13.57 6.11
N GLU A 70 4.86 -12.87 4.96
CA GLU A 70 6.04 -12.47 4.20
C GLU A 70 6.75 -11.24 4.79
N HIS A 71 6.06 -10.44 5.63
CA HIS A 71 6.56 -9.16 6.16
C HIS A 71 6.58 -9.12 7.70
N LYS A 72 6.82 -10.26 8.37
CA LYS A 72 6.78 -10.37 9.84
C LYS A 72 7.71 -9.39 10.55
N GLU A 73 8.87 -9.11 9.95
CA GLU A 73 9.86 -8.15 10.44
C GLU A 73 9.35 -6.70 10.47
N SER A 74 8.27 -6.40 9.74
CA SER A 74 7.64 -5.08 9.76
C SER A 74 6.74 -4.87 11.00
N PHE A 75 6.35 -5.94 11.70
CA PHE A 75 5.48 -5.87 12.89
C PHE A 75 6.29 -5.65 14.19
N THR A 76 7.05 -4.56 14.20
CA THR A 76 7.85 -4.15 15.37
C THR A 76 7.11 -3.15 16.25
N HIS A 77 7.50 -3.05 17.52
CA HIS A 77 6.98 -2.00 18.41
C HIS A 77 7.26 -0.58 17.90
N LYS A 78 8.40 -0.37 17.23
CA LYS A 78 8.74 0.89 16.55
C LYS A 78 7.69 1.21 15.48
N ASN A 79 7.46 0.29 14.55
CA ASN A 79 6.50 0.50 13.45
C ASN A 79 5.06 0.63 13.96
N TYR A 80 4.69 -0.09 15.02
CA TYR A 80 3.41 0.08 15.69
C TYR A 80 3.24 1.52 16.19
N THR A 81 4.25 2.05 16.88
CA THR A 81 4.23 3.43 17.40
C THR A 81 4.18 4.47 16.28
N VAL A 82 4.96 4.28 15.21
CA VAL A 82 4.94 5.17 14.04
C VAL A 82 3.57 5.13 13.35
N LEU A 83 2.97 3.95 13.18
CA LEU A 83 1.64 3.81 12.60
C LEU A 83 0.55 4.50 13.42
N GLN A 84 0.64 4.48 14.75
CA GLN A 84 -0.26 5.25 15.62
C GLN A 84 -0.15 6.76 15.38
N LYS A 85 1.07 7.28 15.16
CA LYS A 85 1.30 8.70 14.82
C LYS A 85 0.73 9.04 13.45
N ILE A 86 0.91 8.16 12.46
CA ILE A 86 0.32 8.29 11.12
C ILE A 86 -1.20 8.34 11.23
N LEU A 87 -1.83 7.41 11.94
CA LEU A 87 -3.27 7.40 12.17
C LEU A 87 -3.75 8.71 12.82
N CYS A 88 -3.04 9.21 13.83
CA CYS A 88 -3.35 10.51 14.44
C CYS A 88 -3.29 11.65 13.43
N ASN A 89 -2.27 11.68 12.56
CA ASN A 89 -2.14 12.70 11.53
C ASN A 89 -3.23 12.56 10.44
N ILE A 90 -3.58 11.33 10.01
CA ILE A 90 -4.68 11.06 9.08
C ILE A 90 -6.02 11.57 9.63
N ARG A 91 -6.30 11.42 10.92
CA ARG A 91 -7.50 12.00 11.55
C ARG A 91 -7.50 13.54 11.49
N LYS A 92 -6.34 14.19 11.63
CA LYS A 92 -6.24 15.65 11.46
C LYS A 92 -6.47 16.06 10.00
N LEU A 93 -5.94 15.29 9.05
CA LEU A 93 -6.15 15.50 7.62
C LEU A 93 -7.61 15.31 7.21
N GLU A 94 -8.29 14.29 7.75
CA GLU A 94 -9.74 14.09 7.57
C GLU A 94 -10.51 15.34 8.01
N LYS A 95 -10.26 15.82 9.22
CA LYS A 95 -10.90 17.05 9.73
C LYS A 95 -10.61 18.25 8.83
N PHE A 96 -9.37 18.41 8.36
CA PHE A 96 -9.00 19.48 7.46
C PHE A 96 -9.78 19.41 6.14
N VAL A 97 -9.88 18.23 5.52
CA VAL A 97 -10.69 18.03 4.29
C VAL A 97 -12.15 18.41 4.54
N ASP A 98 -12.71 17.99 5.66
CA ASP A 98 -14.07 18.34 6.06
C ASP A 98 -14.27 19.86 6.24
N ASP A 99 -13.30 20.55 6.85
CA ASP A 99 -13.37 21.99 7.09
C ASP A 99 -13.23 22.80 5.78
N VAL A 100 -12.27 22.42 4.91
CA VAL A 100 -12.03 23.16 3.66
C VAL A 100 -13.13 22.94 2.63
N THR A 101 -13.75 21.75 2.58
CA THR A 101 -14.86 21.48 1.65
C THR A 101 -16.13 22.24 2.02
N LYS A 102 -16.38 22.48 3.31
CA LYS A 102 -17.51 23.29 3.81
C LYS A 102 -17.26 24.80 3.69
N SER A 103 -16.01 25.23 3.50
CA SER A 103 -15.67 26.64 3.28
C SER A 103 -16.02 27.08 1.85
N LYS A 104 -17.03 27.93 1.69
CA LYS A 104 -17.37 28.55 0.39
C LYS A 104 -16.23 29.47 -0.05
N GLY A 105 -15.47 29.09 -1.08
CA GLY A 105 -14.46 29.91 -1.74
C GLY A 105 -13.44 30.56 -0.78
N ILE A 106 -12.23 30.02 -0.72
CA ILE A 106 -11.20 30.47 0.23
C ILE A 106 -10.90 31.98 0.04
N ARG A 107 -11.05 32.78 1.11
CA ARG A 107 -10.66 34.22 1.14
C ARG A 107 -9.18 34.37 1.51
N ASN A 108 -8.53 35.45 1.11
CA ASN A 108 -7.08 35.65 1.30
C ASN A 108 -6.57 35.41 2.75
N ILE A 109 -7.28 35.89 3.78
CA ILE A 109 -6.91 35.65 5.21
C ILE A 109 -7.06 34.17 5.59
N GLN A 110 -7.99 33.45 4.97
CA GLN A 110 -8.16 32.01 5.16
C GLN A 110 -7.11 31.21 4.37
N VAL A 111 -6.62 31.73 3.23
CA VAL A 111 -5.56 31.07 2.45
C VAL A 111 -4.29 30.88 3.29
N GLU A 112 -3.78 31.93 3.92
CA GLU A 112 -2.52 31.89 4.68
C GLU A 112 -2.58 30.91 5.88
N SER A 113 -3.72 30.87 6.57
CA SER A 113 -3.97 29.91 7.65
C SER A 113 -4.11 28.47 7.14
N ILE A 114 -4.82 28.26 6.03
CA ILE A 114 -5.01 26.93 5.42
C ILE A 114 -3.67 26.39 4.90
N GLU A 115 -2.87 27.24 4.26
CA GLU A 115 -1.55 26.91 3.75
C GLU A 115 -0.63 26.44 4.88
N THR A 116 -0.56 27.20 5.97
CA THR A 116 0.25 26.83 7.14
C THR A 116 -0.20 25.50 7.74
N ILE A 117 -1.51 25.32 7.98
CA ILE A 117 -2.05 24.07 8.53
C ILE A 117 -1.76 22.89 7.59
N PHE A 118 -1.95 23.07 6.29
CA PHE A 118 -1.66 22.03 5.31
C PHE A 118 -0.19 21.63 5.31
N TYR A 119 0.74 22.60 5.28
CA TYR A 119 2.17 22.31 5.32
C TYR A 119 2.60 21.63 6.62
N ASP A 120 2.09 22.06 7.77
CA ASP A 120 2.42 21.42 9.05
C ASP A 120 1.92 19.98 9.11
N LEU A 121 0.68 19.74 8.68
CA LEU A 121 0.09 18.40 8.66
C LEU A 121 0.84 17.47 7.69
N THR A 122 1.14 17.93 6.48
CA THR A 122 1.85 17.12 5.47
C THR A 122 3.31 16.91 5.84
N LYS A 123 3.99 17.88 6.45
CA LYS A 123 5.36 17.72 6.95
C LYS A 123 5.44 16.75 8.12
N GLU A 124 4.46 16.73 9.03
CA GLU A 124 4.34 15.70 10.07
C GLU A 124 4.16 14.31 9.44
N PHE A 125 3.23 14.22 8.48
CA PHE A 125 2.96 12.99 7.75
C PHE A 125 4.21 12.43 7.07
N ASP A 126 4.90 13.25 6.28
CA ASP A 126 6.08 12.86 5.51
C ASP A 126 7.20 12.37 6.44
N ARG A 127 7.45 13.05 7.57
CA ARG A 127 8.41 12.57 8.57
C ARG A 127 8.05 11.19 9.12
N TYR A 128 6.78 10.92 9.36
CA TYR A 128 6.36 9.61 9.86
C TYR A 128 6.47 8.53 8.80
N ILE A 129 6.22 8.85 7.53
CA ILE A 129 6.47 7.93 6.41
C ILE A 129 7.96 7.61 6.29
N ASP A 130 8.84 8.61 6.44
CA ASP A 130 10.30 8.40 6.42
C ASP A 130 10.79 7.59 7.64
N GLU A 131 10.17 7.76 8.82
CA GLU A 131 10.47 6.98 10.03
C GLU A 131 9.97 5.54 9.95
N LEU A 132 8.97 5.30 9.10
CA LEU A 132 8.27 4.04 8.96
C LEU A 132 9.11 3.07 8.17
N ASP A 133 9.81 2.21 8.90
CA ASP A 133 10.65 1.15 8.36
C ASP A 133 9.79 -0.09 8.03
N LEU A 134 8.74 0.14 7.24
CA LEU A 134 8.02 -0.95 6.61
C LEU A 134 8.88 -1.40 5.46
N VAL A 135 9.22 -2.69 5.45
CA VAL A 135 9.87 -3.33 4.32
C VAL A 135 8.87 -3.29 3.15
N ILE A 136 8.83 -2.17 2.42
CA ILE A 136 8.29 -2.14 1.06
C ILE A 136 9.41 -2.68 0.16
N LEU A 137 9.78 -3.95 0.38
CA LEU A 137 10.47 -4.78 -0.61
C LEU A 137 9.44 -5.40 -1.56
N VAL A 138 8.46 -4.56 -1.95
CA VAL A 138 7.52 -4.81 -3.04
C VAL A 138 8.25 -5.18 -4.34
N ASP A 139 9.55 -4.92 -4.45
CA ASP A 139 10.28 -5.03 -5.70
C ASP A 139 11.23 -6.24 -5.84
N ALA A 140 11.86 -6.81 -4.79
CA ALA A 140 12.88 -7.86 -5.00
C ALA A 140 12.35 -9.31 -4.87
N GLU A 141 11.50 -9.60 -3.88
CA GLU A 141 10.86 -10.92 -3.73
C GLU A 141 9.81 -11.13 -4.84
N ARG A 142 9.02 -10.09 -5.14
CA ARG A 142 8.07 -10.08 -6.27
C ARG A 142 8.77 -10.36 -7.61
N ARG A 143 9.89 -9.71 -7.92
CA ARG A 143 10.67 -9.97 -9.15
C ARG A 143 11.21 -11.40 -9.22
N LYS A 144 11.49 -12.05 -8.08
CA LYS A 144 11.98 -13.44 -8.02
C LYS A 144 10.84 -14.44 -8.23
N GLN A 145 9.68 -14.19 -7.62
CA GLN A 145 8.47 -15.00 -7.81
C GLN A 145 7.91 -14.84 -9.23
N GLU A 146 7.80 -13.62 -9.75
CA GLU A 146 7.36 -13.34 -11.14
C GLU A 146 8.31 -13.99 -12.17
N LYS A 147 9.62 -13.97 -11.93
CA LYS A 147 10.60 -14.64 -12.80
C LYS A 147 10.47 -16.16 -12.78
N GLN A 148 10.07 -16.74 -11.65
CA GLN A 148 9.82 -18.18 -11.54
C GLN A 148 8.49 -18.57 -12.18
N ILE A 149 7.44 -17.77 -12.01
CA ILE A 149 6.13 -17.96 -12.64
C ILE A 149 6.25 -17.86 -14.16
N LEU A 150 6.92 -16.81 -14.67
CA LEU A 150 7.16 -16.62 -16.11
C LEU A 150 7.95 -17.80 -16.73
N ARG A 151 8.91 -18.37 -15.99
CA ARG A 151 9.64 -19.56 -16.45
C ARG A 151 8.74 -20.79 -16.57
N ASN A 152 7.87 -21.01 -15.59
CA ASN A 152 6.94 -22.14 -15.59
C ASN A 152 5.93 -21.99 -16.75
N ASP A 153 5.40 -20.78 -16.98
CA ASP A 153 4.46 -20.52 -18.09
C ASP A 153 5.12 -20.75 -19.47
N ILE A 154 6.39 -20.38 -19.64
CA ILE A 154 7.15 -20.66 -20.87
C ILE A 154 7.35 -22.17 -21.08
N GLU A 155 7.63 -22.93 -20.02
CA GLU A 155 7.75 -24.39 -20.11
C GLU A 155 6.43 -25.06 -20.50
N ASP A 156 5.31 -24.57 -19.98
CA ASP A 156 3.98 -25.12 -20.27
C ASP A 156 3.48 -24.71 -21.67
N LEU A 157 3.79 -23.50 -22.14
CA LEU A 157 3.54 -23.07 -23.52
C LEU A 157 4.35 -23.86 -24.54
N ASN A 158 5.56 -24.32 -24.16
CA ASN A 158 6.36 -25.20 -25.01
C ASN A 158 5.87 -26.66 -24.99
N LYS A 159 4.91 -27.03 -24.14
CA LYS A 159 4.40 -28.41 -24.01
C LYS A 159 3.17 -28.75 -24.84
N VAL A 160 2.49 -27.80 -25.50
CA VAL A 160 1.26 -28.12 -26.27
C VAL A 160 1.14 -27.24 -27.54
N PRO A 161 1.12 -27.78 -28.79
CA PRO A 161 1.29 -29.19 -29.13
C PRO A 161 1.95 -29.57 -30.50
N GLU A 162 2.77 -30.64 -30.46
CA GLU A 162 2.98 -31.61 -31.56
C GLU A 162 1.65 -32.25 -32.07
N LEU A 163 0.53 -32.10 -31.37
CA LEU A 163 -0.80 -32.51 -31.84
C LEU A 163 -1.33 -31.69 -33.03
N HIS A 164 -0.86 -30.46 -33.27
CA HIS A 164 -1.31 -29.72 -34.46
C HIS A 164 -0.63 -30.19 -35.76
N LEU A 165 0.54 -30.86 -35.68
CA LEU A 165 1.20 -31.41 -36.86
C LEU A 165 0.45 -32.65 -37.39
N ASN A 166 -0.04 -33.53 -36.52
CA ASN A 166 -0.60 -34.82 -36.94
C ASN A 166 -1.94 -34.67 -37.70
N PHE A 167 -2.77 -33.68 -37.35
CA PHE A 167 -4.00 -33.38 -38.10
C PHE A 167 -3.75 -32.62 -39.42
N MET A 168 -2.70 -31.79 -39.47
CA MET A 168 -2.29 -31.11 -40.70
C MET A 168 -1.78 -32.10 -41.76
N PHE A 169 -0.96 -33.10 -41.39
CA PHE A 169 -0.43 -34.07 -42.34
C PHE A 169 -1.51 -34.99 -42.95
N HIS A 170 -2.52 -35.39 -42.18
CA HIS A 170 -3.60 -36.26 -42.69
C HIS A 170 -4.52 -35.53 -43.67
N SER A 171 -4.76 -34.23 -43.44
CA SER A 171 -5.62 -33.42 -44.31
C SER A 171 -4.96 -33.07 -45.64
N ILE A 172 -3.63 -32.91 -45.66
CA ILE A 172 -2.86 -32.61 -46.88
C ILE A 172 -2.77 -33.85 -47.81
N PHE A 173 -2.73 -35.07 -47.27
CA PHE A 173 -2.61 -36.29 -48.07
C PHE A 173 -3.89 -36.66 -48.83
N ILE A 174 -5.07 -36.29 -48.31
CA ILE A 174 -6.37 -36.55 -48.97
C ILE A 174 -6.65 -35.58 -50.12
N ILE A 175 -6.04 -34.38 -50.12
CA ILE A 175 -6.26 -33.36 -51.17
C ILE A 175 -5.33 -33.58 -52.38
N LEU A 176 -4.29 -34.40 -52.25
CA LEU A 176 -3.24 -34.60 -53.26
C LEU A 176 -3.27 -35.97 -53.98
N ILE A 177 -4.37 -36.73 -53.89
CA ILE A 177 -4.65 -37.92 -54.70
C ILE A 177 -5.93 -37.67 -55.52
#